data_AF-A0A355GEF0-F1
#
_entry.id   AF-A0A355GEF0-F1
#
_cell.length_a   1.000
_cell.length_b   1.000
_cell.length_c   1.000
_cell.angle_alpha   90.00
_cell.angle_beta   90.00
_cell.angle_gamma   90.00
#
_symmetry.space_group_name_H-M   'P 1'
#
loop_
_entity.id
_entity.type
_entity.pdbx_description
1 polymer ?
#
loop_
_entity_poly.entity_id
_entity_poly.type
_entity_poly.pdbx_seq_one_letter_code
_entity_poly.pdbx_strand_id
1 'polypeptide(L)'
;LNSQDLELDEELECPNCGITFQEFRSEGRLGCPHDYIAFREPLIQLLENIHGACEHIGKFPKRAPTSSQQQYNLIKLRRELTAAVAEENYEVAASLRDQISKLEQEEENESSDTDPSTE
;
A
#
# COMPACT_ATOMS: atom_id res chain seq x y z
N LEU A 1 -13.85 18.11 -2.01
CA LEU A 1 -14.14 17.66 -0.63
C LEU A 1 -15.15 18.65 -0.08
N ASN A 2 -16.38 18.19 0.20
CA ASN A 2 -17.42 19.05 0.74
C ASN A 2 -17.02 19.42 2.17
N SER A 3 -17.02 20.72 2.48
CA SER A 3 -16.65 21.24 3.80
C SER A 3 -17.53 20.71 4.94
N GLN A 4 -18.65 20.07 4.62
CA GLN A 4 -19.64 19.57 5.58
C GLN A 4 -19.24 18.25 6.27
N ASP A 5 -18.44 17.40 5.63
CA ASP A 5 -18.05 16.11 6.22
C ASP A 5 -17.01 16.27 7.32
N LEU A 6 -16.15 17.30 7.22
CA LEU A 6 -15.11 17.62 8.19
C LEU A 6 -15.67 18.20 9.51
N GLU A 7 -16.83 18.86 9.47
CA GLU A 7 -17.46 19.46 10.66
C GLU A 7 -18.14 18.40 11.54
N LEU A 8 -18.62 17.30 10.96
CA LEU A 8 -19.25 16.20 11.70
C LEU A 8 -18.24 15.39 12.53
N ASP A 9 -16.99 15.33 12.07
CA ASP A 9 -15.94 14.58 12.73
C ASP A 9 -15.43 15.25 14.02
N GLU A 10 -15.65 16.57 14.18
CA GLU A 10 -15.17 17.35 15.34
C GLU A 10 -15.99 17.08 16.61
N GLU A 11 -17.25 16.63 16.49
CA GLU A 11 -18.14 16.32 17.62
C GLU A 11 -18.12 14.83 18.04
N LEU A 12 -17.29 13.99 17.41
CA LEU A 12 -17.19 12.57 17.76
C LEU A 12 -16.52 12.39 19.14
N GLU A 13 -17.19 11.66 20.02
CA GLU A 13 -16.70 11.28 21.35
C GLU A 13 -16.66 9.75 21.50
N CYS A 14 -15.62 9.22 22.15
CA CYS A 14 -15.57 7.80 22.46
C CYS A 14 -16.53 7.45 23.61
N PRO A 15 -17.48 6.50 23.42
CA PRO A 15 -18.43 6.12 24.48
C PRO A 15 -17.80 5.39 25.67
N ASN A 16 -16.53 5.02 25.61
CA ASN A 16 -15.84 4.24 26.65
C ASN A 16 -14.89 5.10 27.51
N CYS A 17 -14.14 6.02 26.90
CA CYS A 17 -13.17 6.85 27.62
C CYS A 17 -13.52 8.35 27.60
N GLY A 18 -14.49 8.77 26.78
CA GLY A 18 -14.95 10.15 26.68
C GLY A 18 -14.00 11.11 25.96
N ILE A 19 -12.91 10.62 25.36
CA ILE A 19 -12.03 11.47 24.56
C ILE A 19 -12.76 11.92 23.30
N THR A 20 -12.56 13.16 22.90
CA THR A 20 -13.10 13.70 21.64
C THR A 20 -12.10 13.59 20.51
N PHE A 21 -12.60 13.55 19.26
CA PHE A 21 -11.72 13.53 18.09
C PHE A 21 -10.85 14.80 17.99
N GLN A 22 -11.34 15.94 18.48
CA GLN A 22 -10.58 17.20 18.54
C GLN A 22 -9.39 17.11 19.51
N GLU A 23 -9.57 16.47 20.67
CA GLU A 23 -8.48 16.21 21.62
C GLU A 23 -7.46 15.22 21.04
N PHE A 24 -7.91 14.18 20.34
CA PHE A 24 -7.00 13.31 19.59
C PHE A 24 -6.19 14.10 18.53
N ARG A 25 -6.82 15.03 17.81
CA ARG A 25 -6.15 15.83 16.78
C ARG A 25 -5.11 16.80 17.35
N SER A 26 -5.34 17.32 18.55
CA SER A 26 -4.42 18.25 19.21
C SER A 26 -3.28 17.54 19.97
N GLU A 27 -3.56 16.40 20.60
CA GLU A 27 -2.60 15.66 21.42
C GLU A 27 -1.91 14.49 20.69
N GLY A 28 -2.54 13.98 19.61
CA GLY A 28 -2.06 12.86 18.81
C GLY A 28 -2.11 11.49 19.51
N ARG A 29 -2.90 11.35 20.57
CA ARG A 29 -2.99 10.12 21.39
C ARG A 29 -4.43 9.67 21.55
N LEU A 30 -4.63 8.36 21.39
CA LEU A 30 -5.90 7.70 21.68
C LEU A 30 -5.87 7.22 23.14
N GLY A 31 -6.98 7.40 23.85
CA GLY A 31 -7.14 7.10 25.28
C GLY A 31 -7.41 5.61 25.56
N CYS A 32 -8.17 4.92 24.70
CA CYS A 32 -8.46 3.50 24.86
C CYS A 32 -8.55 2.73 23.53
N PRO A 33 -8.56 1.38 23.55
CA PRO A 33 -8.63 0.58 22.32
C PRO A 33 -9.93 0.79 21.51
N HIS A 34 -11.02 1.20 22.18
CA HIS A 34 -12.30 1.44 21.52
C HIS A 34 -12.27 2.69 20.61
N ASP A 35 -11.31 3.59 20.83
CA ASP A 35 -11.18 4.83 20.06
C ASP A 35 -10.84 4.54 18.59
N TYR A 36 -10.12 3.45 18.30
CA TYR A 36 -9.88 2.99 16.93
C TYR A 36 -11.15 2.59 16.18
N ILE A 37 -12.18 2.20 16.92
CA ILE A 37 -13.49 1.81 16.37
C ILE A 37 -14.36 3.05 16.25
N ALA A 38 -14.42 3.87 17.31
CA ALA A 38 -15.23 5.08 17.38
C ALA A 38 -14.82 6.13 16.34
N PHE A 39 -13.51 6.28 16.09
CA PHE A 39 -12.98 7.27 15.14
C PHE A 39 -12.53 6.64 13.82
N ARG A 40 -12.99 5.43 13.48
CA ARG A 40 -12.46 4.66 12.33
C ARG A 40 -12.46 5.46 11.02
N GLU A 41 -13.59 6.06 10.65
CA GLU A 41 -13.75 6.84 9.41
C GLU A 41 -12.81 8.05 9.34
N PRO A 42 -12.82 8.96 10.33
CA PRO A 42 -11.93 10.12 10.28
C PRO A 42 -10.45 9.75 10.49
N LEU A 43 -10.17 8.68 11.23
CA LEU A 43 -8.80 8.20 11.45
C LEU A 43 -8.19 7.63 10.17
N ILE A 44 -8.96 6.90 9.36
CA ILE A 44 -8.52 6.43 8.04
C ILE A 44 -8.22 7.61 7.12
N GLN A 45 -9.12 8.59 7.03
CA GLN A 45 -8.90 9.79 6.20
C GLN A 45 -7.70 10.62 6.67
N LEU A 46 -7.50 10.74 7.99
CA LEU A 46 -6.34 11.43 8.55
C LEU A 46 -5.04 10.68 8.24
N LEU A 47 -5.03 9.35 8.38
CA LEU A 47 -3.89 8.51 8.04
C LEU A 47 -3.55 8.60 6.55
N GLU A 48 -4.55 8.64 5.67
CA GLU A 48 -4.36 8.85 4.23
C GLU A 48 -3.76 10.23 3.90
N ASN A 49 -4.13 11.26 4.67
CA ASN A 49 -3.59 12.62 4.50
C ASN A 49 -2.18 12.79 5.08
N ILE A 50 -1.87 12.13 6.22
CA ILE A 50 -0.55 12.21 6.88
C ILE A 50 0.47 11.32 6.16
N HIS A 51 0.05 10.13 5.77
CA HIS A 51 0.83 9.21 4.96
C HIS A 51 0.38 9.36 3.51
N GLY A 52 1.00 10.28 2.76
CA GLY A 52 0.79 10.42 1.31
C GLY A 52 1.08 9.15 0.47
N ALA A 53 1.37 8.02 1.12
CA ALA A 53 1.28 6.67 0.61
C ALA A 53 0.86 5.72 1.77
N CYS A 54 -0.20 4.94 1.58
CA CYS A 54 -0.67 3.91 2.53
C CYS A 54 0.28 2.70 2.67
N GLU A 55 1.49 2.74 2.09
CA GLU A 55 2.42 1.63 2.10
C GLU A 55 3.87 2.13 2.33
N HIS A 56 4.50 1.65 3.40
CA HIS A 56 5.92 1.90 3.66
C HIS A 56 6.76 0.96 2.81
N ILE A 57 7.11 1.38 1.59
CA ILE A 57 8.01 0.65 0.67
C ILE A 57 9.49 0.62 1.11
N GLY A 58 9.80 1.05 2.34
CA GLY A 58 11.17 1.05 2.87
C GLY A 58 12.09 2.08 2.21
N LYS A 59 13.29 2.22 2.78
CA LYS A 59 14.28 3.22 2.36
C LYS A 59 14.90 2.82 1.02
N PHE A 60 14.34 3.33 -0.07
CA PHE A 60 14.80 3.04 -1.42
C PHE A 60 16.04 3.89 -1.77
N PRO A 61 17.24 3.31 -1.92
CA PRO A 61 18.38 4.06 -2.44
C PRO A 61 18.13 4.39 -3.91
N LYS A 62 18.44 5.61 -4.35
CA LYS A 62 18.32 6.09 -5.75
C LYS A 62 19.20 5.30 -6.77
N ARG A 63 19.92 4.28 -6.30
CA ARG A 63 20.75 3.33 -7.06
C ARG A 63 20.37 1.89 -6.70
N ALA A 64 19.08 1.59 -6.57
CA ALA A 64 18.66 0.20 -6.51
C ALA A 64 18.88 -0.44 -7.89
N PRO A 65 19.45 -1.65 -7.98
CA PRO A 65 19.57 -2.36 -9.24
C PRO A 65 18.15 -2.59 -9.78
N THR A 66 17.97 -2.41 -11.09
CA THR A 66 16.72 -2.66 -11.83
C THR A 66 16.10 -4.01 -11.47
N SER A 67 16.94 -5.00 -11.13
CA SER A 67 16.54 -6.31 -10.62
C SER A 67 15.59 -6.27 -9.42
N SER A 68 15.74 -5.34 -8.48
CA SER A 68 14.84 -5.25 -7.32
C SER A 68 13.44 -4.78 -7.68
N GLN A 69 13.29 -3.97 -8.75
CA GLN A 69 11.99 -3.51 -9.21
C GLN A 69 11.25 -4.61 -9.98
N GLN A 70 11.97 -5.35 -10.83
CA GLN A 70 11.40 -6.48 -11.57
C GLN A 70 10.93 -7.58 -10.61
N GLN A 71 11.74 -7.93 -9.61
CA GLN A 71 11.37 -8.89 -8.56
C GLN A 71 10.10 -8.48 -7.81
N TYR A 72 9.98 -7.19 -7.45
CA TYR A 72 8.76 -6.68 -6.81
C TYR A 72 7.53 -6.82 -7.71
N ASN A 73 7.64 -6.42 -8.97
CA ASN A 73 6.55 -6.52 -9.94
C ASN A 73 6.14 -7.98 -10.18
N LEU A 74 7.09 -8.90 -10.22
CA LEU A 74 6.87 -10.33 -10.39
C LEU A 74 6.09 -10.90 -9.18
N ILE A 75 6.49 -10.55 -7.96
CA ILE A 75 5.76 -10.96 -6.73
C ILE A 75 4.32 -10.41 -6.75
N LYS A 76 4.13 -9.15 -7.17
CA LYS A 76 2.82 -8.54 -7.27
C LYS A 76 1.92 -9.27 -8.28
N LEU A 77 2.39 -9.50 -9.50
CA LEU A 77 1.65 -10.19 -10.55
C LEU A 77 1.29 -11.63 -10.17
N ARG A 78 2.18 -12.35 -9.48
CA ARG A 78 1.88 -13.71 -8.96
C ARG A 78 0.74 -13.71 -7.95
N ARG A 79 0.66 -12.68 -7.09
CA ARG A 79 -0.46 -12.52 -6.15
C ARG A 79 -1.76 -12.24 -6.88
N GLU A 80 -1.73 -11.33 -7.85
CA GLU A 80 -2.90 -10.98 -8.68
C GLU A 80 -3.39 -12.19 -9.48
N LEU A 81 -2.49 -13.00 -10.04
CA LEU A 81 -2.85 -14.23 -10.75
C LEU A 81 -3.56 -15.21 -9.83
N THR A 82 -3.04 -15.40 -8.61
CA THR A 82 -3.65 -16.30 -7.63
C THR A 82 -5.06 -15.82 -7.25
N ALA A 83 -5.25 -14.51 -7.08
CA ALA A 83 -6.55 -13.91 -6.81
C ALA A 83 -7.52 -14.08 -8.01
N ALA A 84 -7.07 -13.82 -9.23
CA ALA A 84 -7.88 -13.98 -10.44
C ALA A 84 -8.32 -15.43 -10.66
N VAL A 85 -7.46 -16.41 -10.35
CA VAL A 85 -7.81 -17.84 -10.39
C VAL A 85 -8.85 -18.18 -9.31
N ALA A 86 -8.69 -17.64 -8.10
CA ALA A 86 -9.64 -17.85 -7.01
C ALA A 86 -11.03 -17.24 -7.30
N GLU A 87 -11.08 -16.16 -8.08
CA GLU A 87 -12.32 -15.50 -8.52
C GLU A 87 -12.87 -16.07 -9.84
N GLU A 88 -12.29 -17.16 -10.36
CA GLU A 88 -12.68 -17.79 -11.64
C GLU A 88 -12.58 -16.85 -12.87
N ASN A 89 -11.78 -15.78 -12.76
CA ASN A 89 -11.53 -14.82 -13.82
C ASN A 89 -10.40 -15.31 -14.75
N TYR A 90 -10.70 -16.33 -15.55
CA TYR A 90 -9.71 -17.00 -16.40
C TYR A 90 -9.09 -16.12 -17.49
N GLU A 91 -9.82 -15.14 -18.02
CA GLU A 91 -9.31 -14.19 -19.01
C GLU A 91 -8.20 -13.31 -18.43
N VAL A 92 -8.45 -12.78 -17.22
CA VAL A 92 -7.48 -11.96 -16.48
C VAL A 92 -6.29 -12.81 -16.05
N ALA A 93 -6.53 -14.03 -15.57
CA ALA A 93 -5.47 -14.96 -15.18
C ALA A 93 -4.54 -15.31 -16.36
N ALA A 94 -5.09 -15.49 -17.57
CA ALA A 94 -4.30 -15.71 -18.78
C ALA A 94 -3.42 -14.50 -19.12
N SER A 95 -3.99 -13.28 -19.10
CA SER A 95 -3.22 -12.06 -19.34
C SER A 95 -2.10 -11.86 -18.31
N LEU A 96 -2.38 -12.11 -17.02
CA LEU A 96 -1.37 -12.01 -15.96
C LEU A 96 -0.25 -13.05 -16.13
N ARG A 97 -0.58 -14.26 -16.60
CA ARG A 97 0.41 -15.30 -16.89
C ARG A 97 1.35 -14.90 -18.03
N ASP A 98 0.81 -14.29 -19.08
CA ASP A 98 1.60 -13.79 -20.20
C ASP A 98 2.53 -12.65 -19.75
N GLN A 99 2.03 -11.75 -18.89
CA GLN A 99 2.83 -10.65 -18.32
C GLN A 99 3.98 -11.16 -17.44
N ILE A 100 3.73 -12.17 -16.60
CA ILE A 100 4.77 -12.81 -15.78
C ILE A 100 5.84 -13.43 -16.68
N SER A 101 5.42 -14.18 -17.70
CA SER A 101 6.35 -14.84 -18.62
C SER A 101 7.23 -13.85 -19.37
N LYS A 102 6.68 -12.70 -19.76
CA LYS A 102 7.42 -11.62 -20.43
C LYS A 102 8.46 -10.99 -19.50
N LEU A 103 8.09 -10.69 -18.26
CA LEU A 103 9.01 -10.11 -17.28
C LEU A 103 10.12 -11.08 -16.88
N GLU A 104 9.82 -12.37 -16.73
CA GLU A 104 10.83 -13.41 -16.46
C GLU A 104 11.83 -13.54 -17.62
N GLN A 105 11.37 -13.41 -18.88
CA GLN A 105 12.27 -13.36 -20.05
C GLN A 105 13.12 -12.09 -20.09
N GLU A 106 12.58 -10.94 -19.67
CA GLU A 106 13.34 -9.70 -19.58
C GLU A 106 14.43 -9.79 -18.49
N GLU A 107 14.14 -10.42 -17.35
CA GLU A 107 15.13 -10.71 -16.29
C GLU A 107 16.26 -11.66 -16.78
N GLU A 108 15.92 -12.71 -17.53
CA GLU A 108 16.92 -13.63 -18.09
C GLU A 108 17.81 -12.93 -19.12
N ASN A 109 17.25 -12.04 -19.96
CA ASN A 109 18.03 -11.31 -20.96
C ASN A 109 18.97 -10.27 -20.32
N GLU A 110 18.55 -9.51 -19.30
CA GLU A 110 19.43 -8.59 -18.58
C GLU A 110 20.56 -9.30 -17.80
N SER A 111 20.37 -10.56 -17.40
CA SER A 111 21.42 -11.35 -16.74
C SER A 111 22.57 -11.77 -17.68
N SER A 112 22.37 -11.69 -19.00
CA SER A 112 23.37 -12.08 -20.01
C SER A 112 24.35 -10.96 -20.42
N ASP A 113 24.13 -9.71 -19.97
CA ASP A 113 24.97 -8.55 -20.28
C ASP A 113 25.98 -8.18 -19.18
N THR A 114 26.24 -9.06 -18.21
CA THR A 114 27.30 -8.85 -17.21
C THR A 114 28.41 -9.91 -17.26
N ASP A 115 29.35 -9.74 -18.21
CA ASP A 115 30.82 -9.66 -18.05
C ASP A 115 31.52 -9.97 -19.39
N PRO A 116 32.65 -9.32 -19.79
CA PRO A 116 33.77 -9.00 -18.89
C PRO A 116 34.48 -7.64 -19.13
N SER A 117 35.17 -7.16 -18.09
CA SER A 117 36.42 -6.35 -18.11
C SER A 117 36.34 -5.00 -17.42
N THR A 118 36.94 -4.91 -16.24
CA THR A 118 37.76 -3.74 -15.86
C THR A 118 39.00 -4.26 -15.12
N GLU A 119 40.16 -3.78 -15.57
CA GLU A 119 41.54 -4.22 -15.27
C GLU A 119 41.91 -4.44 -13.79
#